data_AF-A0A961S0F0-F1
#
_entry.id   AF-A0A961S0F0-F1
#
_cell.length_a   1.000
_cell.length_b   1.000
_cell.length_c   1.000
_cell.angle_alpha   90.00
_cell.angle_beta   90.00
_cell.angle_gamma   90.00
#
_symmetry.space_group_name_H-M   'P 1'
#
loop_
_entity.id
_entity.type
_entity.pdbx_description
1 polymer ?
#
loop_
_entity_poly.entity_id
_entity_poly.type
_entity_poly.pdbx_seq_one_letter_code
_entity_poly.pdbx_strand_id
1 'polypeptide(L)'
;WYDTPTGATRLAYTDAFPEQAFRYGRHAYGMQFHPETTRETLERWIGRRPPERYLLKGTHPPATQLADNLVHDAALGQWFDGFLSGWIGTAAAMQEAAE
;
A
#
# COMPACT_ATOMS: atom_id res chain seq x y z
N TRP A 1 1.12 19.28 1.28
CA TRP A 1 1.90 18.53 0.29
C TRP A 1 2.83 17.66 1.10
N TYR A 2 2.73 16.34 0.91
CA TYR A 2 3.60 15.39 1.60
C TYR A 2 4.78 15.12 0.69
N ASP A 3 5.97 15.49 1.15
CA ASP A 3 7.23 15.18 0.49
C ASP A 3 7.88 13.98 1.18
N THR A 4 8.72 13.22 0.47
CA THR A 4 9.58 12.23 1.11
C THR A 4 10.42 12.94 2.19
N PRO A 5 10.41 12.47 3.46
CA PRO A 5 11.16 13.10 4.54
C PRO A 5 12.65 13.22 4.22
N THR A 6 13.29 14.29 4.67
CA THR A 6 14.75 14.45 4.55
C THR A 6 15.47 13.23 5.14
N GLY A 7 16.35 12.61 4.35
CA GLY A 7 17.08 11.40 4.76
C GLY A 7 16.34 10.08 4.49
N ALA A 8 15.10 10.11 4.01
CA ALA A 8 14.44 8.93 3.47
C ALA A 8 14.82 8.70 1.99
N THR A 9 14.74 7.44 1.58
CA THR A 9 14.87 7.00 0.19
C THR A 9 13.48 6.82 -0.41
N ARG A 10 13.17 7.52 -1.50
CA ARG A 10 11.93 7.31 -2.26
C ARG A 10 11.95 5.95 -2.96
N LEU A 11 10.86 5.20 -2.85
CA LEU A 11 10.73 3.85 -3.38
C LEU A 11 9.72 3.74 -4.53
N ALA A 12 8.66 4.54 -4.51
CA ALA A 12 7.61 4.52 -5.52
C ALA A 12 7.07 5.91 -5.80
N TYR A 13 6.68 6.15 -7.05
CA TYR A 13 6.11 7.40 -7.54
C TYR A 13 5.17 7.15 -8.72
N THR A 14 4.31 8.13 -9.01
CA THR A 14 3.48 8.22 -10.22
C THR A 14 3.48 9.68 -10.71
N ASP A 15 3.10 9.92 -11.96
CA ASP A 15 3.02 11.29 -12.48
C ASP A 15 2.00 12.16 -11.72
N ALA A 16 0.89 11.55 -11.29
CA ALA A 16 -0.16 12.23 -10.54
C ALA A 16 0.16 12.40 -9.05
N PHE A 17 0.94 11.48 -8.49
CA PHE A 17 1.33 11.45 -7.07
C PHE A 17 2.81 11.06 -6.98
N PRO A 18 3.71 12.06 -6.88
CA PRO A 18 5.16 11.83 -6.91
C PRO A 18 5.71 11.05 -5.72
N GLU A 19 4.99 11.00 -4.60
CA GLU A 19 5.46 10.43 -3.33
C GLU A 19 4.52 9.32 -2.88
N GLN A 20 4.70 8.10 -3.42
CA GLN A 20 3.84 6.95 -3.14
C GLN A 20 4.39 6.04 -2.03
N ALA A 21 5.70 5.90 -1.94
CA ALA A 21 6.35 5.16 -0.85
C ALA A 21 7.79 5.62 -0.62
N PHE A 22 8.25 5.51 0.63
CA PHE A 22 9.63 5.78 1.02
C PHE A 22 10.11 4.83 2.12
N ARG A 23 11.43 4.76 2.32
CA ARG A 23 12.07 4.13 3.47
C ARG A 23 12.93 5.14 4.23
N TYR A 24 12.74 5.25 5.53
CA TYR A 24 13.60 6.02 6.42
C TYR A 24 14.50 5.08 7.23
N GLY A 25 15.83 5.24 7.11
CA GLY A 25 16.78 4.30 7.70
C GLY A 25 16.61 2.89 7.16
N ARG A 26 16.70 1.88 8.04
CA ARG A 26 16.67 0.46 7.65
C ARG A 26 15.28 -0.18 7.72
N HIS A 27 14.48 0.21 8.70
CA HIS A 27 13.26 -0.52 9.08
C HIS A 27 12.00 0.36 9.17
N ALA A 28 12.02 1.62 8.74
CA ALA A 28 10.80 2.43 8.71
C ALA A 28 10.38 2.66 7.25
N TYR A 29 9.13 2.33 6.94
CA TYR A 29 8.55 2.48 5.61
C TYR A 29 7.27 3.31 5.71
N GLY A 30 7.05 4.18 4.73
CA GLY A 30 5.79 4.87 4.52
C GLY A 30 5.23 4.50 3.15
N MET A 31 3.92 4.23 3.08
CA MET A 31 3.19 3.93 1.85
C MET A 31 1.89 4.72 1.83
N GLN A 32 1.55 5.27 0.67
CA GLN A 32 0.30 6.01 0.46
C GLN A 32 -0.86 5.09 0.03
N PHE A 33 -0.54 3.96 -0.61
CA PHE A 33 -1.50 2.93 -1.01
C PHE A 33 -1.68 1.88 0.09
N HIS A 34 -2.70 1.02 -0.08
CA HIS A 34 -3.14 0.04 0.92
C HIS A 34 -2.94 -1.41 0.45
N PRO A 35 -1.71 -1.94 0.48
CA PRO A 35 -1.44 -3.31 0.05
C PRO A 35 -2.05 -4.39 0.97
N GLU A 36 -2.46 -4.00 2.18
CA GLU A 36 -3.14 -4.86 3.15
C GLU A 36 -4.62 -5.09 2.84
N THR A 37 -5.17 -4.39 1.84
CA THR A 37 -6.61 -4.40 1.56
C THR A 37 -7.04 -5.75 1.01
N THR A 38 -7.95 -6.42 1.72
CA THR A 38 -8.62 -7.62 1.24
C THR A 38 -9.86 -7.29 0.41
N ARG A 39 -10.36 -8.27 -0.35
CA ARG A 39 -11.66 -8.19 -1.04
C ARG A 39 -12.78 -7.69 -0.14
N GLU A 40 -12.90 -8.27 1.06
CA GLU A 40 -13.93 -7.90 2.03
C GLU A 40 -13.79 -6.44 2.47
N THR A 41 -12.56 -5.99 2.70
CA THR A 41 -12.27 -4.60 3.09
C THR A 41 -12.66 -3.63 1.98
N LEU A 42 -12.32 -3.95 0.73
CA LEU A 42 -12.70 -3.17 -0.44
C LEU A 42 -14.22 -3.05 -0.58
N GLU A 43 -14.95 -4.17 -0.50
CA GLU A 43 -16.42 -4.19 -0.58
C GLU A 43 -17.05 -3.35 0.54
N ARG A 44 -16.51 -3.44 1.75
CA ARG A 44 -16.95 -2.62 2.89
C ARG A 44 -16.71 -1.13 2.66
N TRP A 45 -15.56 -0.75 2.09
CA TRP A 45 -15.26 0.65 1.76
C TRP A 45 -16.16 1.19 0.67
N ILE A 46 -16.41 0.40 -0.38
CA ILE A 46 -17.37 0.73 -1.44
C ILE A 46 -18.76 0.96 -0.85
N GLY A 47 -19.24 0.06 0.00
CA GLY A 47 -20.58 0.17 0.61
C GLY A 47 -20.76 1.39 1.53
N ARG A 48 -19.67 1.93 2.08
CA ARG A 48 -19.70 3.14 2.94
C ARG A 48 -19.43 4.44 2.19
N ARG A 49 -18.96 4.38 0.94
CA ARG A 49 -18.57 5.57 0.19
C ARG A 49 -19.82 6.25 -0.40
N PRO A 50 -20.02 7.56 -0.18
CA PRO A 50 -21.11 8.30 -0.81
C PRO A 50 -21.02 8.27 -2.35
N PRO A 51 -22.12 8.05 -3.09
CA PRO A 51 -22.09 7.87 -4.55
C PRO A 51 -21.42 9.03 -5.31
N GLU A 52 -21.59 10.27 -4.86
CA GLU A 52 -21.01 11.46 -5.47
C GLU A 52 -19.48 11.45 -5.46
N ARG A 53 -18.85 10.70 -4.55
CA ARG A 53 -17.39 10.56 -4.50
C ARG A 53 -16.83 9.83 -5.72
N TYR A 54 -17.63 9.02 -6.42
CA TYR A 54 -17.22 8.34 -7.65
C TYR A 54 -17.23 9.24 -8.89
N LEU A 55 -17.68 10.49 -8.76
CA LEU A 55 -17.61 11.49 -9.82
C LEU A 55 -16.31 12.31 -9.77
N LEU A 56 -15.49 12.11 -8.74
CA LEU A 56 -14.23 12.83 -8.57
C LEU A 56 -13.18 12.32 -9.56
N LYS A 57 -12.35 13.23 -10.07
CA LYS A 57 -11.24 12.92 -10.98
C LYS A 57 -10.34 11.85 -10.36
N GLY A 58 -10.05 10.80 -11.14
CA GLY A 58 -9.16 9.71 -10.73
C GLY A 58 -9.84 8.61 -9.89
N THR A 59 -11.16 8.69 -9.69
CA THR A 59 -11.91 7.61 -9.02
C THR A 59 -12.51 6.64 -10.04
N HIS A 60 -12.37 5.35 -9.78
CA HIS A 60 -13.05 4.30 -10.56
C HIS A 60 -14.44 4.01 -9.97
N PRO A 61 -15.44 3.66 -10.80
CA PRO A 61 -16.73 3.20 -10.29
C PRO A 61 -16.58 1.85 -9.56
N PRO A 62 -17.53 1.50 -8.65
CA PRO A 62 -17.47 0.26 -7.88
C PRO A 62 -17.21 -1.00 -8.71
N ALA A 63 -17.89 -1.14 -9.85
CA ALA A 63 -17.75 -2.31 -10.72
C ALA A 63 -16.32 -2.49 -11.23
N THR A 64 -15.65 -1.40 -11.61
CA THR A 64 -14.26 -1.43 -12.05
C THR A 64 -13.32 -1.77 -10.90
N GLN A 65 -13.50 -1.16 -9.72
CA GLN A 65 -12.67 -1.49 -8.54
C GLN A 65 -12.76 -2.98 -8.18
N LEU A 66 -13.96 -3.55 -8.23
CA LEU A 66 -14.18 -4.96 -7.94
C LEU A 66 -13.62 -5.88 -9.04
N ALA A 67 -13.69 -5.48 -10.31
CA ALA A 67 -13.11 -6.22 -11.41
C ALA A 67 -11.57 -6.21 -11.35
N ASP A 68 -10.96 -5.04 -11.13
CA ASP A 68 -9.52 -4.88 -11.02
C ASP A 68 -8.96 -5.66 -9.82
N ASN A 69 -9.67 -5.65 -8.69
CA ASN A 69 -9.29 -6.46 -7.54
C ASN A 69 -9.24 -7.96 -7.90
N LEU A 70 -10.23 -8.51 -8.62
CA LEU A 70 -10.18 -9.93 -9.04
C LEU A 70 -8.94 -10.26 -9.88
N VAL A 71 -8.42 -9.29 -10.65
CA VAL A 71 -7.23 -9.48 -11.49
C VAL A 71 -5.93 -9.35 -10.68
N HIS A 72 -5.88 -8.42 -9.72
CA HIS A 72 -4.62 -7.99 -9.10
C HIS A 72 -4.42 -8.46 -7.66
N ASP A 73 -5.46 -8.89 -6.95
CA ASP A 73 -5.42 -9.20 -5.51
C ASP A 73 -4.36 -10.26 -5.17
N ALA A 74 -4.31 -11.36 -5.92
CA ALA A 74 -3.35 -12.43 -5.67
C ALA A 74 -1.89 -11.99 -5.83
N ALA A 75 -1.59 -11.19 -6.86
CA ALA A 75 -0.23 -10.70 -7.11
C ALA A 75 0.18 -9.66 -6.06
N LEU A 76 -0.74 -8.78 -5.66
CA LEU A 76 -0.52 -7.79 -4.60
C LEU A 76 -0.26 -8.49 -3.25
N GLY A 77 -1.05 -9.50 -2.91
CA GLY A 77 -0.89 -10.28 -1.69
C GLY A 77 0.47 -10.98 -1.62
N GLN A 78 0.86 -11.68 -2.68
CA GLN A 78 2.18 -12.35 -2.75
C GLN A 78 3.35 -11.36 -2.57
N TRP A 79 3.25 -10.19 -3.21
CA TRP A 79 4.25 -9.15 -3.04
C TRP A 79 4.28 -8.64 -1.60
N PHE A 80 3.11 -8.40 -0.99
CA PHE A 80 3.01 -7.82 0.35
C PHE A 80 3.51 -8.81 1.42
N ASP A 81 3.20 -10.09 1.30
CA ASP A 81 3.74 -11.14 2.17
C ASP A 81 5.27 -11.20 2.10
N GLY A 82 5.84 -11.10 0.89
CA GLY A 82 7.28 -11.03 0.68
C GLY A 82 7.90 -9.77 1.31
N PHE A 83 7.24 -8.62 1.17
CA PHE A 83 7.65 -7.36 1.79
C PHE A 83 7.65 -7.48 3.33
N LEU A 84 6.57 -7.97 3.93
CA LEU A 84 6.46 -8.15 5.39
C LEU A 84 7.51 -9.13 5.92
N SER A 85 7.75 -10.24 5.20
CA SER A 85 8.78 -11.21 5.55
C SER A 85 10.18 -10.58 5.54
N GLY A 86 10.50 -9.79 4.52
CA GLY A 86 11.78 -9.07 4.46
C GLY A 86 11.89 -7.97 5.51
N TRP A 87 10.79 -7.32 5.86
CA TRP A 87 10.79 -6.20 6.79
C TRP A 87 10.85 -6.62 8.25
N ILE A 88 9.93 -7.48 8.69
CA ILE A 88 9.80 -7.90 10.09
C ILE A 88 10.64 -9.17 10.35
N GLY A 89 10.75 -10.07 9.37
CA GLY A 89 11.57 -11.27 9.51
C GLY A 89 13.06 -10.96 9.74
N THR A 90 13.53 -9.80 9.29
CA THR A 90 14.90 -9.32 9.62
C THR A 90 15.03 -8.80 11.05
N ALA A 91 13.96 -8.27 11.65
CA ALA A 91 13.98 -7.82 13.04
C ALA A 91 14.05 -8.99 14.03
N ALA A 92 13.32 -10.09 13.77
CA ALA A 92 13.36 -11.29 14.60
C ALA A 92 14.78 -11.92 14.64
N ALA A 93 15.42 -12.06 13.48
CA ALA A 93 16.78 -12.58 13.38
C ALA A 93 17.84 -11.70 14.08
N MET A 94 17.64 -10.38 14.12
CA MET A 94 18.52 -9.47 14.87
C MET A 94 18.34 -9.57 16.38
N GLN A 95 17.13 -9.91 16.84
CA GLN A 95 16.82 -10.08 18.25
C GLN A 95 17.40 -11.38 18.79
N GLU A 96 17.29 -12.48 18.03
CA GLU A 96 17.96 -13.75 18.33
C GLU A 96 19.50 -13.64 18.34
N ALA A 97 20.09 -12.77 17.51
CA ALA A 97 21.53 -12.55 17.49
C ALA A 97 22.06 -11.65 18.63
N ALA A 98 21.16 -10.97 19.35
CA ALA A 98 21.49 -10.07 20.46
C ALA A 98 21.29 -10.72 21.84
N GLU A 99 20.69 -11.92 21.89
CA GLU A 99 20.57 -12.80 23.06
C GLU A 99 21.71 -13.83 23.12
#